data_AF-A0A928WJW7-F1
#
_entry.id   AF-A0A928WJW7-F1
#
_cell.length_a   1.000
_cell.length_b   1.000
_cell.length_c   1.000
_cell.angle_alpha   90.00
_cell.angle_beta   90.00
_cell.angle_gamma   90.00
#
_symmetry.space_group_name_H-M   'P 1'
#
loop_
_entity.id
_entity.type
_entity.pdbx_description
1 polymer ?
#
loop_
_entity_poly.entity_id
_entity_poly.type
_entity_poly.pdbx_seq_one_letter_code
_entity_poly.pdbx_strand_id
1 'polypeptide(L)'
;MQALKQGFEERNLAMTTEAEKLKQYWDKRLAAECPEQSIATRESIILWLLGTDLKRFDLLNSKELDIAKQAMEYRWKILHQRYLGIGRERAYRNLLTRLGSLVTLRNKIQTWVSLSRDRQRSVMDVLQEVLQELLQNDKYMQQQMACIAEFTTDRRLRDTLLFASVEEYSMRPIRNQPLLVYRFVNYLRRTQRGGLTQVPNSDLVRLVSEEILTDDNDNRVNLADTQAIAEYQEAQQLEEQQVLRQTVKTEFANYLQKNLGTDAVEWLRLYLQGKSQDEIARKLQKPIKEVYRLREKISYHAVRVFALKGKPELVDNWLAISLQENNLGLTQNQWQQLDEKLTPLGRQILDLRKADNSIEAIAQQLKLKVHQVMGEWTKVYLAAQSLRTQE
;
A
#
# COMPACT_ATOMS: atom_id res chain seq x y z
N MET A 1 45.33 -13.04 -38.97
CA MET A 1 44.64 -11.86 -38.37
C MET A 1 43.11 -11.98 -38.31
N GLN A 2 42.46 -12.79 -39.15
CA GLN A 2 40.99 -12.95 -39.14
C GLN A 2 40.49 -13.92 -38.04
N ALA A 3 41.22 -15.02 -37.79
CA ALA A 3 40.90 -15.97 -36.71
C ALA A 3 41.08 -15.38 -35.28
N LEU A 4 41.96 -14.38 -35.12
CA LEU A 4 42.15 -13.66 -33.85
C LEU A 4 41.04 -12.64 -33.58
N LYS A 5 40.37 -12.12 -34.62
CA LYS A 5 39.18 -11.27 -34.49
C LYS A 5 37.92 -12.10 -34.22
N GLN A 6 37.76 -13.23 -34.89
CA GLN A 6 36.68 -14.19 -34.59
C GLN A 6 36.77 -14.76 -33.18
N GLY A 7 37.97 -15.10 -32.69
CA GLY A 7 38.15 -15.54 -31.29
C GLY A 7 37.91 -14.44 -30.24
N PHE A 8 37.93 -13.15 -30.63
CA PHE A 8 37.58 -12.02 -29.75
C PHE A 8 36.08 -11.73 -29.79
N GLU A 9 35.43 -11.86 -30.95
CA GLU A 9 33.97 -11.75 -31.11
C GLU A 9 33.24 -12.93 -30.46
N GLU A 10 33.75 -14.16 -30.57
CA GLU A 10 33.18 -15.35 -29.92
C GLU A 10 33.40 -15.35 -28.40
N ARG A 11 34.48 -14.74 -27.89
CA ARG A 11 34.67 -14.51 -26.45
C ARG A 11 33.75 -13.42 -25.90
N ASN A 12 33.40 -12.41 -26.70
CA ASN A 12 32.43 -11.38 -26.33
C ASN A 12 30.98 -11.87 -26.39
N LEU A 13 30.68 -12.90 -27.17
CA LEU A 13 29.39 -13.60 -27.14
C LEU A 13 29.20 -14.53 -25.92
N ALA A 14 30.27 -14.81 -25.16
CA ALA A 14 30.26 -15.84 -24.11
C ALA A 14 30.13 -15.31 -22.67
N MET A 15 30.04 -14.00 -22.42
CA MET A 15 29.70 -13.46 -21.10
C MET A 15 28.77 -12.26 -21.23
N THR A 16 27.50 -12.49 -21.61
CA THR A 16 26.45 -11.52 -21.30
C THR A 16 26.39 -11.39 -19.78
N THR A 17 26.73 -10.21 -19.27
CA THR A 17 26.73 -9.93 -17.83
C THR A 17 25.33 -10.14 -17.27
N GLU A 18 25.21 -10.56 -16.01
CA GLU A 18 23.89 -10.74 -15.40
C GLU A 18 23.09 -9.43 -15.38
N ALA A 19 23.79 -8.29 -15.28
CA ALA A 19 23.22 -6.97 -15.42
C ALA A 19 22.56 -6.72 -16.79
N GLU A 20 23.19 -7.16 -17.89
CA GLU A 20 22.63 -7.02 -19.24
C GLU A 20 21.39 -7.91 -19.42
N LYS A 21 21.40 -9.12 -18.87
CA LYS A 21 20.22 -10.01 -18.89
C LYS A 21 19.04 -9.38 -18.14
N LEU A 22 19.29 -8.83 -16.95
CA LEU A 22 18.27 -8.12 -16.16
C LEU A 22 17.75 -6.88 -16.88
N LYS A 23 18.64 -6.11 -17.51
CA LYS A 23 18.27 -4.94 -18.33
C LYS A 23 17.34 -5.34 -19.47
N GLN A 24 17.68 -6.38 -20.22
CA GLN A 24 16.85 -6.89 -21.33
C GLN A 24 15.49 -7.43 -20.85
N TYR A 25 15.47 -8.10 -19.69
CA TYR A 25 14.23 -8.58 -19.08
C TYR A 25 13.29 -7.41 -18.75
N TRP A 26 13.80 -6.40 -18.03
CA TRP A 26 13.00 -5.24 -17.64
C TRP A 26 12.58 -4.39 -18.85
N ASP A 27 13.44 -4.24 -19.86
CA ASP A 27 13.10 -3.52 -21.09
C ASP A 27 11.88 -4.13 -21.80
N LYS A 28 11.90 -5.45 -22.03
CA LYS A 28 10.78 -6.19 -22.62
C LYS A 28 9.50 -6.06 -21.79
N ARG A 29 9.63 -6.16 -20.47
CA ARG A 29 8.48 -6.12 -19.56
C ARG A 29 7.85 -4.74 -19.49
N LEU A 30 8.65 -3.69 -19.30
CA LEU A 30 8.16 -2.31 -19.24
C LEU A 30 7.55 -1.87 -20.57
N ALA A 31 8.07 -2.37 -21.71
CA ALA A 31 7.45 -2.14 -23.01
C ALA A 31 6.05 -2.76 -23.13
N ALA A 32 5.78 -3.88 -22.46
CA ALA A 32 4.48 -4.53 -22.46
C ALA A 32 3.51 -3.95 -21.42
N GLU A 33 4.00 -3.66 -20.21
CA GLU A 33 3.16 -3.20 -19.08
C GLU A 33 2.85 -1.69 -19.14
N CYS A 34 3.72 -0.88 -19.74
CA CYS A 34 3.56 0.58 -19.78
C CYS A 34 3.85 1.16 -21.18
N PRO A 35 3.08 0.77 -22.22
CA PRO A 35 3.28 1.25 -23.59
C PRO A 35 3.11 2.76 -23.72
N GLU A 36 2.33 3.39 -22.85
CA GLU A 36 2.10 4.83 -22.79
C GLU A 36 3.32 5.64 -22.33
N GLN A 37 4.30 5.00 -21.69
CA GLN A 37 5.51 5.67 -21.22
C GLN A 37 6.55 5.80 -22.33
N SER A 38 7.22 6.96 -22.37
CA SER A 38 8.29 7.21 -23.34
C SER A 38 9.45 6.22 -23.16
N ILE A 39 10.21 6.00 -24.23
CA ILE A 39 11.40 5.13 -24.19
C ILE A 39 12.38 5.64 -23.14
N ALA A 40 12.62 6.95 -23.09
CA ALA A 40 13.49 7.58 -22.09
C ALA A 40 13.00 7.35 -20.65
N THR A 41 11.69 7.43 -20.41
CA THR A 41 11.08 7.14 -19.10
C THR A 41 11.34 5.69 -18.69
N ARG A 42 11.14 4.73 -19.60
CA ARG A 42 11.39 3.31 -19.35
C ARG A 42 12.86 3.05 -19.05
N GLU A 43 13.77 3.65 -19.82
CA GLU A 43 15.21 3.56 -19.55
C GLU A 43 15.60 4.11 -18.18
N SER A 44 15.05 5.27 -17.77
CA SER A 44 15.28 5.82 -16.43
C SER A 44 14.77 4.90 -15.32
N ILE A 45 13.63 4.25 -15.50
CA ILE A 45 13.08 3.27 -14.54
C ILE A 45 13.99 2.05 -14.44
N ILE A 46 14.49 1.54 -15.56
CA ILE A 46 15.43 0.42 -15.60
C ILE A 46 16.70 0.78 -14.83
N LEU A 47 17.30 1.94 -15.11
CA LEU A 47 18.48 2.42 -14.38
C LEU A 47 18.22 2.53 -12.87
N TRP A 48 17.04 3.01 -12.48
CA TRP A 48 16.63 3.07 -11.07
C TRP A 48 16.49 1.70 -10.41
N LEU A 49 15.89 0.72 -11.11
CA LEU A 49 15.73 -0.65 -10.59
C LEU A 49 17.09 -1.35 -10.42
N LEU A 50 17.99 -1.23 -11.40
CA LEU A 50 19.30 -1.87 -11.35
C LEU A 50 20.29 -1.13 -10.44
N GLY A 51 20.18 0.19 -10.32
CA GLY A 51 21.11 1.05 -9.58
C GLY A 51 22.37 1.40 -10.38
N THR A 52 23.29 2.14 -9.74
CA THR A 52 24.52 2.64 -10.39
C THR A 52 25.61 1.58 -10.54
N ASP A 53 25.71 0.64 -9.60
CA ASP A 53 26.70 -0.42 -9.64
C ASP A 53 26.13 -1.68 -10.30
N LEU A 54 26.31 -1.78 -11.63
CA LEU A 54 25.89 -2.93 -12.42
C LEU A 54 26.81 -4.14 -12.25
N LYS A 55 28.08 -3.92 -11.89
CA LYS A 55 29.08 -5.00 -11.79
C LYS A 55 28.85 -5.88 -10.57
N ARG A 56 28.12 -5.39 -9.57
CA ARG A 56 27.75 -6.18 -8.39
C ARG A 56 27.01 -7.46 -8.74
N PHE A 57 26.19 -7.47 -9.80
CA PHE A 57 25.36 -8.62 -10.14
C PHE A 57 26.17 -9.82 -10.61
N ASP A 58 27.33 -9.59 -11.22
CA ASP A 58 28.23 -10.66 -11.66
C ASP A 58 29.00 -11.29 -10.49
N LEU A 59 28.97 -10.66 -9.31
CA LEU A 59 29.62 -11.15 -8.09
C LEU A 59 28.65 -11.90 -7.15
N LEU A 60 27.34 -11.84 -7.41
CA LEU A 60 26.32 -12.48 -6.57
C LEU A 60 26.21 -13.97 -6.86
N ASN A 61 25.98 -14.76 -5.81
CA ASN A 61 25.60 -16.16 -6.00
C ASN A 61 24.13 -16.27 -6.49
N SER A 62 23.73 -17.47 -6.94
CA SER A 62 22.37 -17.68 -7.49
C SER A 62 21.24 -17.28 -6.53
N LYS A 63 21.40 -17.51 -5.22
CA LYS A 63 20.37 -17.15 -4.24
C LYS A 63 20.29 -15.63 -4.05
N GLU A 64 21.44 -14.98 -3.92
CA GLU A 64 21.52 -13.52 -3.80
C GLU A 64 21.00 -12.80 -5.02
N LEU A 65 21.24 -13.36 -6.22
CA LEU A 65 20.71 -12.84 -7.47
C LEU A 65 19.18 -12.94 -7.51
N ASP A 66 18.60 -14.05 -7.05
CA ASP A 66 17.15 -14.21 -7.00
C ASP A 66 16.50 -13.26 -6.00
N ILE A 67 17.14 -13.01 -4.85
CA ILE A 67 16.63 -12.02 -3.91
C ILE A 67 16.77 -10.60 -4.49
N ALA A 68 17.86 -10.29 -5.20
CA ALA A 68 18.01 -9.01 -5.88
C ALA A 68 16.90 -8.78 -6.91
N LYS A 69 16.51 -9.82 -7.67
CA LYS A 69 15.35 -9.78 -8.58
C LYS A 69 14.06 -9.50 -7.82
N GLN A 70 13.80 -10.21 -6.71
CA GLN A 70 12.60 -9.98 -5.89
C GLN A 70 12.54 -8.55 -5.34
N ALA A 71 13.67 -7.98 -4.92
CA ALA A 71 13.74 -6.59 -4.49
C ALA A 71 13.41 -5.60 -5.64
N MET A 72 13.86 -5.88 -6.87
CA MET A 72 13.48 -5.10 -8.06
C MET A 72 11.99 -5.22 -8.36
N GLU A 73 11.43 -6.43 -8.29
CA GLU A 73 9.99 -6.66 -8.47
C GLU A 73 9.17 -5.87 -7.46
N TYR A 74 9.58 -5.86 -6.20
CA TYR A 74 8.89 -5.11 -5.16
C TYR A 74 8.93 -3.60 -5.42
N ARG A 75 10.10 -3.06 -5.78
CA ARG A 75 10.26 -1.64 -6.17
C ARG A 75 9.40 -1.28 -7.37
N TRP A 76 9.40 -2.12 -8.40
CA TRP A 76 8.54 -1.93 -9.57
C TRP A 76 7.07 -1.93 -9.19
N LYS A 77 6.64 -2.87 -8.35
CA LYS A 77 5.25 -2.98 -7.90
C LYS A 77 4.81 -1.72 -7.15
N ILE A 78 5.64 -1.20 -6.24
CA ILE A 78 5.38 0.08 -5.55
C ILE A 78 5.24 1.21 -6.57
N LEU A 79 6.22 1.35 -7.46
CA LEU A 79 6.27 2.41 -8.45
C LEU A 79 5.02 2.39 -9.35
N HIS A 80 4.77 1.25 -9.98
CA HIS A 80 3.69 1.04 -10.95
C HIS A 80 2.31 1.22 -10.32
N GLN A 81 2.07 0.67 -9.13
CA GLN A 81 0.75 0.70 -8.51
C GLN A 81 0.41 2.07 -7.87
N ARG A 82 1.39 2.77 -7.31
CA ARG A 82 1.12 3.90 -6.39
C ARG A 82 1.58 5.26 -6.89
N TYR A 83 2.49 5.31 -7.85
CA TYR A 83 3.18 6.56 -8.20
C TYR A 83 3.23 6.83 -9.71
N LEU A 84 3.42 5.81 -10.55
CA LEU A 84 3.57 5.98 -11.99
C LEU A 84 2.28 6.56 -12.60
N GLY A 85 2.41 7.63 -13.40
CA GLY A 85 1.26 8.32 -14.01
C GLY A 85 0.40 9.17 -13.06
N ILE A 86 0.73 9.21 -11.76
CA ILE A 86 -0.03 9.97 -10.75
C ILE A 86 0.59 11.36 -10.54
N GLY A 87 -0.26 12.39 -10.39
CA GLY A 87 0.19 13.76 -10.11
C GLY A 87 0.90 13.88 -8.75
N ARG A 88 1.93 14.74 -8.68
CA ARG A 88 2.84 14.90 -7.52
C ARG A 88 2.13 15.01 -6.17
N GLU A 89 1.10 15.85 -6.06
CA GLU A 89 0.38 16.04 -4.80
C GLU A 89 -0.33 14.78 -4.34
N ARG A 90 -0.93 14.03 -5.27
CA ARG A 90 -1.62 12.78 -4.99
C ARG A 90 -0.64 11.67 -4.67
N ALA A 91 0.47 11.60 -5.41
CA ALA A 91 1.58 10.69 -5.11
C ALA A 91 2.12 10.92 -3.69
N TYR A 92 2.32 12.18 -3.28
CA TYR A 92 2.75 12.50 -1.92
C TYR A 92 1.71 12.11 -0.85
N ARG A 93 0.41 12.34 -1.12
CA ARG A 93 -0.66 11.85 -0.22
C ARG A 93 -0.67 10.33 -0.11
N ASN A 94 -0.47 9.60 -1.21
CA ASN A 94 -0.40 8.14 -1.20
C ASN A 94 0.73 7.66 -0.27
N LEU A 95 1.93 8.26 -0.40
CA LEU A 95 3.06 7.97 0.46
C LEU A 95 2.73 8.23 1.94
N LEU A 96 2.19 9.42 2.25
CA LEU A 96 1.86 9.80 3.62
C LEU A 96 0.79 8.89 4.22
N THR A 97 -0.28 8.59 3.48
CA THR A 97 -1.35 7.69 3.95
C THR A 97 -0.79 6.29 4.21
N ARG A 98 0.09 5.79 3.34
CA ARG A 98 0.70 4.47 3.47
C ARG A 98 1.63 4.37 4.68
N LEU A 99 2.50 5.34 4.85
CA LEU A 99 3.44 5.37 5.97
C LEU A 99 2.71 5.70 7.29
N GLY A 100 1.70 6.57 7.23
CA GLY A 100 0.85 6.95 8.35
C GLY A 100 0.00 5.79 8.87
N SER A 101 -0.49 4.91 8.00
CA SER A 101 -1.21 3.71 8.44
C SER A 101 -0.31 2.84 9.33
N LEU A 102 0.95 2.63 8.96
CA LEU A 102 1.87 1.78 9.76
C LEU A 102 2.13 2.32 11.16
N VAL A 103 2.26 3.64 11.26
CA VAL A 103 2.51 4.32 12.52
C VAL A 103 1.24 4.34 13.37
N THR A 104 0.09 4.61 12.76
CA THR A 104 -1.21 4.63 13.45
C THR A 104 -1.67 3.25 13.89
N LEU A 105 -1.35 2.18 13.17
CA LEU A 105 -1.71 0.81 13.58
C LEU A 105 -1.01 0.37 14.86
N ARG A 106 0.06 1.06 15.28
CA ARG A 106 0.77 0.77 16.54
C ARG A 106 0.21 1.65 17.66
N ASN A 107 -0.69 1.08 18.47
CA ASN A 107 -1.32 1.72 19.64
C ASN A 107 -0.33 2.45 20.56
N LYS A 108 0.90 1.92 20.71
CA LYS A 108 1.97 2.54 21.50
C LYS A 108 2.39 3.90 20.92
N ILE A 109 2.50 4.02 19.60
CA ILE A 109 2.91 5.27 18.93
C ILE A 109 1.81 6.31 19.00
N GLN A 110 0.54 5.91 18.80
CA GLN A 110 -0.60 6.81 18.99
C GLN A 110 -0.63 7.38 20.41
N THR A 111 -0.43 6.50 21.41
CA THR A 111 -0.38 6.91 22.82
C THR A 111 0.76 7.90 23.05
N TRP A 112 1.95 7.67 22.47
CA TRP A 112 3.09 8.57 22.59
C TRP A 112 2.87 9.95 21.96
N VAL A 113 2.24 10.01 20.78
CA VAL A 113 1.89 11.30 20.15
C VAL A 113 0.86 12.04 21.00
N SER A 114 -0.15 11.35 21.55
CA SER A 114 -1.15 11.96 22.43
C SER A 114 -0.61 12.44 23.77
N LEU A 115 0.44 11.78 24.29
CA LEU A 115 1.12 12.15 25.52
C LEU A 115 2.21 13.22 25.32
N SER A 116 2.56 13.52 24.07
CA SER A 116 3.52 14.58 23.77
C SER A 116 2.95 15.95 24.20
N ARG A 117 3.83 16.87 24.61
CA ARG A 117 3.46 18.20 25.12
C ARG A 117 2.58 18.99 24.12
N ASP A 118 2.71 18.69 22.85
CA ASP A 118 2.03 19.38 21.77
C ASP A 118 0.72 18.64 21.42
N ARG A 119 -0.29 18.74 22.30
CA ARG A 119 -1.59 18.04 22.21
C ARG A 119 -2.39 18.35 20.92
N GLN A 120 -1.89 19.24 20.06
CA GLN A 120 -2.47 19.57 18.76
C GLN A 120 -1.78 18.88 17.58
N ARG A 121 -0.62 18.23 17.77
CA ARG A 121 0.07 17.54 16.68
C ARG A 121 -0.58 16.20 16.35
N SER A 122 -0.89 16.01 15.07
CA SER A 122 -1.34 14.72 14.56
C SER A 122 -0.14 13.79 14.31
N VAL A 123 -0.40 12.48 14.26
CA VAL A 123 0.60 11.48 13.86
C VAL A 123 1.17 11.80 12.46
N MET A 124 0.36 12.43 11.60
CA MET A 124 0.75 12.82 10.25
C MET A 124 1.76 13.95 10.24
N ASP A 125 1.64 14.93 11.14
CA ASP A 125 2.59 16.04 11.24
C ASP A 125 3.98 15.55 11.67
N VAL A 126 4.00 14.67 12.68
CA VAL A 126 5.25 14.03 13.15
C VAL A 126 5.85 13.15 12.05
N LEU A 127 5.02 12.44 11.29
CA LEU A 127 5.49 11.63 10.18
C LEU A 127 6.15 12.49 9.09
N GLN A 128 5.57 13.65 8.74
CA GLN A 128 6.16 14.55 7.77
C GLN A 128 7.55 15.05 8.22
N GLU A 129 7.68 15.42 9.50
CA GLU A 129 8.97 15.83 10.08
C GLU A 129 9.99 14.68 10.04
N VAL A 130 9.58 13.46 10.40
CA VAL A 130 10.44 12.27 10.32
C VAL A 130 10.90 11.99 8.89
N LEU A 131 10.00 12.11 7.90
CA LEU A 131 10.36 11.94 6.49
C LEU A 131 11.28 13.05 6.00
N GLN A 132 11.09 14.28 6.47
CA GLN A 132 11.99 15.39 6.15
C GLN A 132 13.39 15.14 6.73
N GLU A 133 13.49 14.71 8.00
CA GLU A 133 14.77 14.35 8.62
C GLU A 133 15.43 13.17 7.89
N LEU A 134 14.65 12.15 7.52
CA LEU A 134 15.11 11.00 6.73
C LEU A 134 15.70 11.47 5.39
N LEU A 135 14.98 12.31 4.66
CA LEU A 135 15.43 12.81 3.37
C LEU A 135 16.68 13.69 3.51
N GLN A 136 16.85 14.44 4.59
CA GLN A 136 17.99 15.37 4.75
C GLN A 136 19.24 14.71 5.34
N ASN A 137 19.08 13.81 6.31
CA ASN A 137 20.18 13.33 7.15
C ASN A 137 20.56 11.87 6.89
N ASP A 138 19.71 11.08 6.22
CA ASP A 138 20.01 9.69 5.93
C ASP A 138 20.93 9.56 4.72
N LYS A 139 22.12 8.98 4.93
CA LYS A 139 23.15 8.82 3.88
C LYS A 139 22.64 7.99 2.70
N TYR A 140 21.87 6.94 2.96
CA TYR A 140 21.35 6.09 1.90
C TYR A 140 20.34 6.86 1.05
N MET A 141 19.41 7.58 1.69
CA MET A 141 18.43 8.40 0.95
C MET A 141 19.07 9.53 0.16
N GLN A 142 20.07 10.21 0.72
CA GLN A 142 20.85 11.22 0.01
C GLN A 142 21.54 10.64 -1.23
N GLN A 143 22.12 9.44 -1.12
CA GLN A 143 22.70 8.75 -2.26
C GLN A 143 21.64 8.36 -3.29
N GLN A 144 20.48 7.85 -2.88
CA GLN A 144 19.38 7.53 -3.79
C GLN A 144 18.89 8.78 -4.53
N MET A 145 18.74 9.92 -3.84
CA MET A 145 18.37 11.18 -4.47
C MET A 145 19.37 11.64 -5.53
N ALA A 146 20.67 11.48 -5.25
CA ALA A 146 21.73 11.79 -6.22
C ALA A 146 21.64 10.86 -7.46
N CYS A 147 21.52 9.55 -7.25
CA CYS A 147 21.37 8.58 -8.35
C CYS A 147 20.13 8.88 -9.21
N ILE A 148 18.97 9.12 -8.59
CA ILE A 148 17.73 9.43 -9.32
C ILE A 148 17.88 10.73 -10.13
N ALA A 149 18.63 11.72 -9.61
CA ALA A 149 18.90 12.95 -10.36
C ALA A 149 19.75 12.73 -11.60
N GLU A 150 20.62 11.71 -11.60
CA GLU A 150 21.41 11.28 -12.77
C GLU A 150 20.58 10.47 -13.77
N PHE A 151 19.63 9.66 -13.30
CA PHE A 151 18.83 8.80 -14.17
C PHE A 151 17.80 9.53 -15.02
N THR A 152 17.32 10.70 -14.57
CA THR A 152 16.31 11.46 -15.32
C THR A 152 16.39 12.96 -15.10
N THR A 153 16.17 13.71 -16.19
CA THR A 153 15.99 15.16 -16.19
C THR A 153 14.52 15.56 -15.97
N ASP A 154 13.58 14.63 -16.11
CA ASP A 154 12.16 14.90 -15.86
C ASP A 154 11.90 14.99 -14.36
N ARG A 155 11.46 16.18 -13.93
CA ARG A 155 11.13 16.47 -12.53
C ARG A 155 9.98 15.61 -12.01
N ARG A 156 8.99 15.30 -12.85
CA ARG A 156 7.84 14.49 -12.41
C ARG A 156 8.27 13.06 -12.14
N LEU A 157 9.00 12.45 -13.08
CA LEU A 157 9.55 11.11 -12.90
C LEU A 157 10.50 11.04 -11.70
N ARG A 158 11.34 12.06 -11.50
CA ARG A 158 12.23 12.16 -10.33
C ARG A 158 11.46 12.09 -9.00
N ASP A 159 10.38 12.86 -8.87
CA ASP A 159 9.56 12.86 -7.66
C ASP A 159 8.90 11.48 -7.44
N THR A 160 8.37 10.89 -8.51
CA THR A 160 7.74 9.55 -8.51
C THR A 160 8.71 8.46 -8.05
N LEU A 161 9.93 8.42 -8.63
CA LEU A 161 10.97 7.46 -8.26
C LEU A 161 11.44 7.67 -6.81
N LEU A 162 11.51 8.93 -6.35
CA LEU A 162 11.86 9.24 -4.98
C LEU A 162 10.79 8.74 -4.01
N PHE A 163 9.51 8.96 -4.28
CA PHE A 163 8.43 8.48 -3.41
C PHE A 163 8.42 6.95 -3.29
N ALA A 164 8.59 6.24 -4.41
CA ALA A 164 8.72 4.78 -4.40
C ALA A 164 9.95 4.32 -3.58
N SER A 165 11.06 5.03 -3.69
CA SER A 165 12.30 4.74 -2.93
C SER A 165 12.13 4.99 -1.43
N VAL A 166 11.44 6.07 -1.06
CA VAL A 166 11.14 6.41 0.35
C VAL A 166 10.21 5.37 0.96
N GLU A 167 9.17 4.95 0.24
CA GLU A 167 8.27 3.89 0.69
C GLU A 167 9.05 2.58 0.90
N GLU A 168 9.78 2.11 -0.11
CA GLU A 168 10.58 0.88 0.00
C GLU A 168 11.56 0.93 1.18
N TYR A 169 12.30 2.04 1.31
CA TYR A 169 13.30 2.18 2.37
C TYR A 169 12.67 2.23 3.77
N SER A 170 11.55 2.96 3.92
CA SER A 170 10.80 3.07 5.17
C SER A 170 10.26 1.72 5.66
N MET A 171 10.04 0.80 4.71
CA MET A 171 9.47 -0.52 4.92
C MET A 171 10.50 -1.61 5.20
N ARG A 172 11.80 -1.31 5.08
CA ARG A 172 12.84 -2.30 5.36
C ARG A 172 12.78 -2.75 6.82
N PRO A 173 12.80 -4.07 7.10
CA PRO A 173 12.79 -4.57 8.44
C PRO A 173 14.10 -4.27 9.13
N ILE A 174 14.00 -3.82 10.37
CA ILE A 174 15.05 -3.82 11.36
C ILE A 174 14.48 -4.55 12.56
N ARG A 175 15.01 -5.73 12.86
CA ARG A 175 14.56 -6.57 13.98
C ARG A 175 13.04 -6.81 13.94
N ASN A 176 12.52 -7.26 12.79
CA ASN A 176 11.09 -7.56 12.55
C ASN A 176 10.13 -6.36 12.68
N GLN A 177 10.62 -5.12 12.54
CA GLN A 177 9.78 -3.92 12.47
C GLN A 177 10.24 -3.00 11.34
N PRO A 178 9.37 -2.19 10.73
CA PRO A 178 9.78 -1.29 9.66
C PRO A 178 10.75 -0.24 10.20
N LEU A 179 11.79 0.10 9.43
CA LEU A 179 12.75 1.17 9.73
C LEU A 179 12.04 2.46 10.14
N LEU A 180 10.91 2.77 9.50
CA LEU A 180 10.13 3.96 9.83
C LEU A 180 9.72 4.01 11.31
N VAL A 181 9.35 2.88 11.92
CA VAL A 181 8.96 2.82 13.33
C VAL A 181 10.11 3.22 14.23
N TYR A 182 11.31 2.71 13.94
CA TYR A 182 12.52 3.06 14.67
C TYR A 182 12.85 4.56 14.53
N ARG A 183 12.81 5.09 13.30
CA ARG A 183 13.03 6.52 13.03
C ARG A 183 12.01 7.40 13.76
N PHE A 184 10.74 7.00 13.75
CA PHE A 184 9.66 7.71 14.41
C PHE A 184 9.85 7.76 15.94
N VAL A 185 10.16 6.63 16.56
CA VAL A 185 10.41 6.56 18.01
C VAL A 185 11.64 7.39 18.40
N ASN A 186 12.72 7.33 17.60
CA ASN A 186 13.92 8.12 17.83
C ASN A 186 13.68 9.62 17.71
N TYR A 187 12.89 10.03 16.72
CA TYR A 187 12.47 11.42 16.56
C TYR A 187 11.71 11.93 17.79
N LEU A 188 10.72 11.16 18.26
CA LEU A 188 9.97 11.51 19.48
C LEU A 188 10.87 11.61 20.71
N ARG A 189 11.83 10.68 20.88
CA ARG A 189 12.80 10.73 22.00
C ARG A 189 13.68 11.98 21.96
N ARG A 190 14.18 12.38 20.79
CA ARG A 190 15.02 13.59 20.63
C ARG A 190 14.22 14.85 20.92
N THR A 191 13.02 14.94 20.36
CA THR A 191 12.14 16.12 20.51
C THR A 191 11.68 16.32 21.96
N GLN A 192 11.51 15.23 22.73
CA GLN A 192 11.16 15.30 24.15
C GLN A 192 12.33 15.68 25.07
N ARG A 193 13.58 15.34 24.71
CA ARG A 193 14.77 15.70 25.52
C ARG A 193 15.09 17.21 25.51
N GLY A 194 14.51 17.98 24.59
CA GLY A 194 14.68 19.44 24.51
C GLY A 194 13.79 20.27 25.45
N GLY A 195 12.88 19.67 26.22
CA GLY A 195 11.96 20.37 27.12
C GLY A 195 12.22 20.07 28.60
N LEU A 196 12.28 21.11 29.44
CA LEU A 196 12.62 21.13 30.88
C LEU A 196 11.70 20.32 31.86
N THR A 197 10.98 19.28 31.44
CA THR A 197 10.23 18.41 32.37
C THR A 197 10.39 16.94 32.04
N GLN A 198 10.91 16.19 33.02
CA GLN A 198 11.10 14.74 32.95
C GLN A 198 9.78 14.00 33.10
N VAL A 199 9.47 13.09 32.18
CA VAL A 199 8.51 12.00 32.40
C VAL A 199 9.30 10.79 32.93
N PRO A 200 8.85 10.08 33.98
CA PRO A 200 9.63 9.02 34.63
C PRO A 200 10.12 7.92 33.66
N ASN A 201 11.42 7.65 33.69
CA ASN A 201 12.10 6.66 32.84
C ASN A 201 11.56 5.22 32.98
N SER A 202 10.84 4.88 34.05
CA SER A 202 10.36 3.52 34.32
C SER A 202 9.31 3.03 33.33
N ASP A 203 8.41 3.91 32.87
CA ASP A 203 7.39 3.55 31.86
C ASP A 203 7.94 3.58 30.43
N LEU A 204 8.99 4.37 30.21
CA LEU A 204 9.75 4.48 28.95
C LEU A 204 10.62 3.24 28.67
N VAL A 205 11.20 2.65 29.71
CA VAL A 205 12.08 1.48 29.64
C VAL A 205 11.23 0.20 29.56
N ARG A 206 10.22 0.01 30.43
CA ARG A 206 9.48 -1.26 30.51
C ARG A 206 8.62 -1.62 29.29
N LEU A 207 8.31 -0.66 28.41
CA LEU A 207 7.49 -0.88 27.20
C LEU A 207 8.30 -1.08 25.89
N VAL A 208 9.60 -0.82 25.95
CA VAL A 208 10.58 -0.93 24.85
C VAL A 208 11.69 -1.95 25.15
N SER A 209 11.89 -2.33 26.42
CA SER A 209 12.90 -3.28 26.90
C SER A 209 12.53 -4.75 26.75
N GLU A 210 12.24 -5.21 25.54
CA GLU A 210 12.42 -6.64 25.24
C GLU A 210 12.83 -6.93 23.78
N GLU A 211 12.61 -6.02 22.82
CA GLU A 211 13.05 -6.23 21.41
C GLU A 211 14.02 -5.17 20.85
N ILE A 212 14.10 -3.97 21.42
CA ILE A 212 14.81 -2.83 20.78
C ILE A 212 16.11 -2.45 21.52
N LEU A 213 16.39 -3.03 22.68
CA LEU A 213 17.56 -2.68 23.49
C LEU A 213 18.63 -3.76 23.49
N THR A 214 19.40 -3.82 22.41
CA THR A 214 20.79 -4.27 22.46
C THR A 214 21.56 -3.62 21.31
N ASP A 215 22.66 -2.97 21.68
CA ASP A 215 23.74 -2.39 20.86
C ASP A 215 23.43 -1.52 19.64
N ASP A 216 23.74 -0.23 19.83
CA ASP A 216 24.51 0.59 18.91
C ASP A 216 25.82 -0.14 18.57
N ASN A 217 25.84 -0.85 17.45
CA ASN A 217 27.09 -1.07 16.76
C ASN A 217 26.86 -1.04 15.24
N ASP A 218 27.76 -0.35 14.55
CA ASP A 218 27.83 -0.24 13.10
C ASP A 218 27.60 -1.61 12.45
N ASN A 219 26.44 -1.82 11.82
CA ASN A 219 26.27 -2.97 10.95
C ASN A 219 25.97 -2.51 9.53
N ARG A 220 27.03 -2.63 8.75
CA ARG A 220 27.04 -2.78 7.30
C ARG A 220 25.84 -3.62 6.86
N VAL A 221 25.10 -3.08 5.91
CA VAL A 221 24.10 -3.77 5.08
C VAL A 221 24.68 -5.13 4.69
N ASN A 222 24.21 -6.19 5.32
CA ASN A 222 24.71 -7.56 5.18
C ASN A 222 23.65 -8.36 4.43
N LEU A 223 24.05 -9.27 3.56
CA LEU A 223 23.17 -10.06 2.68
C LEU A 223 22.10 -10.91 3.42
N ALA A 224 22.21 -11.05 4.75
CA ALA A 224 21.16 -11.57 5.63
C ALA A 224 19.90 -10.68 5.70
N ASP A 225 20.02 -9.39 5.35
CA ASP A 225 18.93 -8.42 5.35
C ASP A 225 17.89 -8.73 4.28
N THR A 226 18.28 -9.31 3.14
CA THR A 226 17.38 -9.41 1.98
C THR A 226 16.41 -10.60 2.04
N GLN A 227 16.81 -11.72 2.65
CA GLN A 227 15.90 -12.84 2.97
C GLN A 227 14.94 -12.44 4.11
N ALA A 228 15.46 -11.75 5.14
CA ALA A 228 14.64 -11.18 6.20
C ALA A 228 13.65 -10.13 5.64
N ILE A 229 14.03 -9.37 4.61
CA ILE A 229 13.12 -8.47 3.88
C ILE A 229 11.97 -9.25 3.23
N ALA A 230 12.24 -10.34 2.49
CA ALA A 230 11.20 -11.10 1.80
C ALA A 230 10.22 -11.77 2.79
N GLU A 231 10.74 -12.45 3.81
CA GLU A 231 9.91 -13.10 4.84
C GLU A 231 9.10 -12.07 5.65
N TYR A 232 9.71 -10.92 5.95
CA TYR A 232 9.03 -9.81 6.61
C TYR A 232 7.94 -9.20 5.72
N GLN A 233 8.17 -9.06 4.41
CA GLN A 233 7.19 -8.53 3.47
C GLN A 233 5.94 -9.42 3.39
N GLU A 234 6.11 -10.74 3.36
CA GLU A 234 4.98 -11.69 3.37
C GLU A 234 4.24 -11.65 4.72
N ALA A 235 4.97 -11.68 5.83
CA ALA A 235 4.39 -11.58 7.17
C ALA A 235 3.63 -10.26 7.38
N GLN A 236 4.17 -9.15 6.86
CA GLN A 236 3.57 -7.83 6.96
C GLN A 236 2.32 -7.73 6.09
N GLN A 237 2.32 -8.23 4.86
CA GLN A 237 1.09 -8.27 4.04
C GLN A 237 -0.02 -9.04 4.74
N LEU A 238 0.32 -10.14 5.40
CA LEU A 238 -0.62 -10.95 6.16
C LEU A 238 -1.12 -10.21 7.41
N GLU A 239 -0.23 -9.55 8.16
CA GLU A 239 -0.58 -8.73 9.32
C GLU A 239 -1.47 -7.54 8.91
N GLU A 240 -1.13 -6.85 7.82
CA GLU A 240 -1.91 -5.74 7.28
C GLU A 240 -3.31 -6.17 6.87
N GLN A 241 -3.45 -7.31 6.18
CA GLN A 241 -4.76 -7.87 5.86
C GLN A 241 -5.55 -8.22 7.12
N GLN A 242 -4.91 -8.78 8.14
CA GLN A 242 -5.57 -9.11 9.41
C GLN A 242 -6.04 -7.86 10.15
N VAL A 243 -5.22 -6.81 10.19
CA VAL A 243 -5.52 -5.55 10.86
C VAL A 243 -6.61 -4.79 10.10
N LEU A 244 -6.56 -4.74 8.77
CA LEU A 244 -7.62 -4.18 7.92
C LEU A 244 -8.94 -4.92 8.16
N ARG A 245 -8.90 -6.26 8.16
CA ARG A 245 -10.08 -7.10 8.45
C ARG A 245 -10.67 -6.79 9.83
N GLN A 246 -9.84 -6.63 10.84
CA GLN A 246 -10.28 -6.31 12.19
C GLN A 246 -10.85 -4.89 12.28
N THR A 247 -10.26 -3.93 11.59
CA THR A 247 -10.75 -2.55 11.50
C THR A 247 -12.13 -2.50 10.82
N VAL A 248 -12.29 -3.16 9.68
CA VAL A 248 -13.59 -3.29 8.98
C VAL A 248 -14.62 -3.93 9.89
N LYS A 249 -14.26 -5.02 10.59
CA LYS A 249 -15.16 -5.71 11.52
C LYS A 249 -15.64 -4.78 12.63
N THR A 250 -14.74 -4.04 13.28
CA THR A 250 -15.09 -3.12 14.36
C THR A 250 -15.94 -1.96 13.87
N GLU A 251 -15.56 -1.35 12.75
CA GLU A 251 -16.30 -0.22 12.16
C GLU A 251 -17.70 -0.63 11.68
N PHE A 252 -17.81 -1.81 11.07
CA PHE A 252 -19.11 -2.33 10.65
C PHE A 252 -19.97 -2.73 11.85
N ALA A 253 -19.39 -3.32 12.90
CA ALA A 253 -20.10 -3.60 14.14
C ALA A 253 -20.64 -2.32 14.80
N ASN A 254 -19.81 -1.27 14.88
CA ASN A 254 -20.23 0.04 15.40
C ASN A 254 -21.36 0.65 14.56
N TYR A 255 -21.28 0.53 13.24
CA TYR A 255 -22.33 0.95 12.32
C TYR A 255 -23.64 0.17 12.54
N LEU A 256 -23.57 -1.16 12.66
CA LEU A 256 -24.73 -2.01 12.91
C LEU A 256 -25.36 -1.69 14.27
N GLN A 257 -24.56 -1.46 15.30
CA GLN A 257 -25.06 -1.08 16.62
C GLN A 257 -25.89 0.20 16.58
N LYS A 258 -25.41 1.22 15.86
CA LYS A 258 -26.10 2.51 15.73
C LYS A 258 -27.39 2.45 14.92
N ASN A 259 -27.44 1.61 13.87
CA ASN A 259 -28.55 1.61 12.91
C ASN A 259 -29.55 0.45 13.06
N LEU A 260 -29.10 -0.72 13.52
CA LEU A 260 -29.90 -1.95 13.63
C LEU A 260 -29.96 -2.52 15.06
N GLY A 261 -29.15 -1.99 15.98
CA GLY A 261 -29.14 -2.39 17.38
C GLY A 261 -28.18 -3.55 17.70
N THR A 262 -28.23 -3.99 18.96
CA THR A 262 -27.31 -4.99 19.55
C THR A 262 -27.44 -6.37 18.92
N ASP A 263 -28.66 -6.77 18.53
CA ASP A 263 -28.94 -8.07 17.92
C ASP A 263 -28.18 -8.25 16.59
N ALA A 264 -27.99 -7.16 15.83
CA ALA A 264 -27.27 -7.19 14.57
C ALA A 264 -25.75 -7.37 14.76
N VAL A 265 -25.20 -6.78 15.82
CA VAL A 265 -23.78 -6.94 16.19
C VAL A 265 -23.53 -8.39 16.65
N GLU A 266 -24.42 -8.93 17.46
CA GLU A 266 -24.30 -10.29 17.97
C GLU A 266 -24.50 -11.33 16.86
N TRP A 267 -25.44 -11.09 15.94
CA TRP A 267 -25.56 -11.87 14.72
C TRP A 267 -24.26 -11.86 13.90
N LEU A 268 -23.66 -10.68 13.67
CA LEU A 268 -22.40 -10.55 12.93
C LEU A 268 -21.27 -11.32 13.61
N ARG A 269 -21.18 -11.23 14.95
CA ARG A 269 -20.18 -11.94 15.74
C ARG A 269 -20.28 -13.45 15.57
N LEU A 270 -21.49 -14.00 15.67
CA LEU A 270 -21.74 -15.43 15.52
C LEU A 270 -21.56 -15.92 14.08
N TYR A 271 -21.97 -15.10 13.10
CA TYR A 271 -21.78 -15.40 11.68
C TYR A 271 -20.29 -15.50 11.32
N LEU A 272 -19.46 -14.57 11.82
CA LEU A 272 -18.01 -14.59 11.60
C LEU A 272 -17.30 -15.77 12.31
N GLN A 273 -17.95 -16.42 13.29
CA GLN A 273 -17.48 -17.66 13.91
C GLN A 273 -17.87 -18.91 13.10
N GLY A 274 -18.53 -18.75 11.95
CA GLY A 274 -18.98 -19.86 11.10
C GLY A 274 -20.25 -20.55 11.58
N LYS A 275 -21.04 -19.92 12.45
CA LYS A 275 -22.29 -20.51 12.96
C LYS A 275 -23.41 -20.49 11.91
N SER A 276 -24.20 -21.56 11.87
CA SER A 276 -25.37 -21.65 10.98
C SER A 276 -26.50 -20.73 11.46
N GLN A 277 -27.45 -20.39 10.58
CA GLN A 277 -28.57 -19.52 10.96
C GLN A 277 -29.43 -20.14 12.09
N ASP A 278 -29.54 -21.47 12.13
CA ASP A 278 -30.25 -22.20 13.18
C ASP A 278 -29.51 -22.18 14.54
N GLU A 279 -28.17 -22.21 14.52
CA GLU A 279 -27.38 -22.03 15.73
C GLU A 279 -27.45 -20.58 16.24
N ILE A 280 -27.45 -19.61 15.32
CA ILE A 280 -27.58 -18.19 15.64
C ILE A 280 -28.96 -17.90 16.24
N ALA A 281 -30.04 -18.45 15.66
CA ALA A 281 -31.40 -18.31 16.18
C ALA A 281 -31.55 -18.85 17.60
N ARG A 282 -30.96 -20.03 17.88
CA ARG A 282 -30.94 -20.60 19.23
C ARG A 282 -30.17 -19.73 20.22
N LYS A 283 -29.00 -19.21 19.83
CA LYS A 283 -28.19 -18.34 20.71
C LYS A 283 -28.82 -16.97 20.97
N LEU A 284 -29.44 -16.37 19.96
CA LEU A 284 -30.16 -15.10 20.09
C LEU A 284 -31.54 -15.25 20.73
N GLN A 285 -31.99 -16.49 20.99
CA GLN A 285 -33.33 -16.80 21.48
C GLN A 285 -34.44 -16.18 20.61
N LYS A 286 -34.26 -16.21 19.28
CA LYS A 286 -35.20 -15.64 18.30
C LYS A 286 -35.73 -16.70 17.33
N PRO A 287 -36.95 -16.51 16.81
CA PRO A 287 -37.45 -17.34 15.72
C PRO A 287 -36.53 -17.30 14.49
N ILE A 288 -36.31 -18.45 13.86
CA ILE A 288 -35.43 -18.57 12.68
C ILE A 288 -35.81 -17.60 11.55
N LYS A 289 -37.10 -17.33 11.36
CA LYS A 289 -37.60 -16.37 10.36
C LYS A 289 -37.12 -14.94 10.62
N GLU A 290 -36.99 -14.54 11.89
CA GLU A 290 -36.47 -13.22 12.25
C GLU A 290 -34.97 -13.12 12.00
N VAL A 291 -34.23 -14.21 12.23
CA VAL A 291 -32.80 -14.28 11.93
C VAL A 291 -32.52 -14.18 10.43
N TYR A 292 -33.33 -14.82 9.58
CA TYR A 292 -33.23 -14.63 8.13
C TYR A 292 -33.53 -13.20 7.69
N ARG A 293 -34.56 -12.55 8.26
CA ARG A 293 -34.83 -11.12 8.00
C ARG A 293 -33.69 -10.23 8.48
N LEU A 294 -33.09 -10.55 9.63
CA LEU A 294 -31.95 -9.83 10.17
C LEU A 294 -30.73 -9.98 9.25
N ARG A 295 -30.46 -11.20 8.75
CA ARG A 295 -29.42 -11.46 7.74
C ARG A 295 -29.62 -10.60 6.48
N GLU A 296 -30.82 -10.59 5.92
CA GLU A 296 -31.12 -9.79 4.72
C GLU A 296 -30.89 -8.29 4.95
N LYS A 297 -31.37 -7.77 6.09
CA LYS A 297 -31.14 -6.37 6.48
C LYS A 297 -29.64 -6.09 6.64
N ILE A 298 -28.90 -6.94 7.34
CA ILE A 298 -27.46 -6.77 7.52
C ILE A 298 -26.74 -6.81 6.17
N SER A 299 -27.08 -7.74 5.28
CA SER A 299 -26.51 -7.81 3.93
C SER A 299 -26.78 -6.54 3.11
N TYR A 300 -28.01 -6.01 3.18
CA TYR A 300 -28.34 -4.73 2.56
C TYR A 300 -27.46 -3.60 3.10
N HIS A 301 -27.34 -3.51 4.43
CA HIS A 301 -26.52 -2.49 5.07
C HIS A 301 -25.03 -2.64 4.77
N ALA A 302 -24.52 -3.87 4.67
CA ALA A 302 -23.12 -4.13 4.34
C ALA A 302 -22.79 -3.64 2.92
N VAL A 303 -23.59 -4.06 1.93
CA VAL A 303 -23.29 -3.81 0.50
C VAL A 303 -23.75 -2.43 0.05
N ARG A 304 -24.99 -2.03 0.38
CA ARG A 304 -25.60 -0.80 -0.18
C ARG A 304 -25.34 0.46 0.63
N VAL A 305 -24.96 0.31 1.89
CA VAL A 305 -24.75 1.47 2.77
C VAL A 305 -23.32 1.56 3.24
N PHE A 306 -22.79 0.54 3.90
CA PHE A 306 -21.45 0.58 4.49
C PHE A 306 -20.35 0.60 3.42
N ALA A 307 -20.40 -0.31 2.44
CA ALA A 307 -19.42 -0.40 1.36
C ALA A 307 -19.50 0.74 0.33
N LEU A 308 -20.66 1.39 0.17
CA LEU A 308 -20.88 2.37 -0.90
C LEU A 308 -21.05 3.81 -0.43
N LYS A 309 -21.61 4.04 0.77
CA LYS A 309 -21.95 5.39 1.28
C LYS A 309 -21.25 5.72 2.59
N GLY A 310 -20.94 4.72 3.41
CA GLY A 310 -20.40 4.91 4.75
C GLY A 310 -18.89 5.11 4.73
N LYS A 311 -18.15 4.03 4.45
CA LYS A 311 -16.68 4.03 4.40
C LYS A 311 -16.19 3.21 3.20
N PRO A 312 -16.44 3.68 1.96
CA PRO A 312 -16.09 2.92 0.75
C PRO A 312 -14.60 2.64 0.68
N GLU A 313 -13.75 3.61 1.00
CA GLU A 313 -12.28 3.44 1.00
C GLU A 313 -11.81 2.31 1.94
N LEU A 314 -12.44 2.16 3.11
CA LEU A 314 -12.08 1.12 4.07
C LEU A 314 -12.42 -0.29 3.54
N VAL A 315 -13.59 -0.43 2.92
CA VAL A 315 -14.05 -1.71 2.35
C VAL A 315 -13.30 -2.04 1.07
N ASP A 316 -13.07 -1.02 0.22
CA ASP A 316 -12.36 -1.16 -1.04
C ASP A 316 -10.89 -1.53 -0.82
N ASN A 317 -10.24 -0.96 0.19
CA ASN A 317 -8.87 -1.33 0.57
C ASN A 317 -8.81 -2.74 1.17
N TRP A 318 -9.79 -3.12 2.00
CA TRP A 318 -9.83 -4.48 2.58
C TRP A 318 -10.06 -5.57 1.53
N LEU A 319 -10.97 -5.32 0.58
CA LEU A 319 -11.29 -6.27 -0.49
C LEU A 319 -10.34 -6.15 -1.69
N ALA A 320 -9.35 -5.26 -1.65
CA ALA A 320 -8.47 -4.93 -2.77
C ALA A 320 -9.27 -4.67 -4.07
N ILE A 321 -10.31 -3.86 -3.97
CA ILE A 321 -11.24 -3.52 -5.07
C ILE A 321 -11.37 -2.01 -5.25
N SER A 322 -10.42 -1.24 -4.75
CA SER A 322 -10.38 0.19 -5.02
C SER A 322 -10.42 0.42 -6.53
N LEU A 323 -11.28 1.33 -6.97
CA LEU A 323 -11.41 1.68 -8.39
C LEU A 323 -10.08 2.14 -8.97
N GLN A 324 -9.26 2.79 -8.15
CA GLN A 324 -8.02 3.45 -8.56
C GLN A 324 -6.82 2.51 -8.54
N GLU A 325 -6.69 1.65 -7.52
CA GLU A 325 -5.49 0.79 -7.38
C GLU A 325 -5.74 -0.62 -7.92
N ASN A 326 -6.99 -1.10 -7.90
CA ASN A 326 -7.31 -2.50 -8.19
C ASN A 326 -8.35 -2.69 -9.29
N ASN A 327 -8.75 -1.63 -10.01
CA ASN A 327 -9.77 -1.72 -11.07
C ASN A 327 -11.03 -2.48 -10.62
N LEU A 328 -11.60 -2.12 -9.45
CA LEU A 328 -12.74 -2.82 -8.84
C LEU A 328 -12.53 -4.32 -8.56
N GLY A 329 -11.27 -4.78 -8.54
CA GLY A 329 -10.88 -6.17 -8.38
C GLY A 329 -11.24 -7.05 -9.59
N LEU A 330 -11.32 -6.46 -10.78
CA LEU A 330 -11.68 -7.16 -12.02
C LEU A 330 -10.45 -7.46 -12.87
N THR A 331 -10.45 -8.62 -13.52
CA THR A 331 -9.49 -8.95 -14.58
C THR A 331 -9.79 -8.16 -15.86
N GLN A 332 -8.84 -8.11 -16.79
CA GLN A 332 -9.00 -7.35 -18.04
C GLN A 332 -10.22 -7.80 -18.87
N ASN A 333 -10.52 -9.11 -18.89
CA ASN A 333 -11.70 -9.65 -19.56
C ASN A 333 -13.00 -9.26 -18.84
N GLN A 334 -13.02 -9.34 -17.50
CA GLN A 334 -14.17 -8.90 -16.71
C GLN A 334 -14.42 -7.39 -16.84
N TRP A 335 -13.36 -6.59 -17.04
CA TRP A 335 -13.48 -5.16 -17.26
C TRP A 335 -14.17 -4.83 -18.59
N GLN A 336 -13.86 -5.56 -19.66
CA GLN A 336 -14.55 -5.43 -20.95
C GLN A 336 -16.04 -5.81 -20.83
N GLN A 337 -16.34 -6.91 -20.14
CA GLN A 337 -17.73 -7.33 -19.89
C GLN A 337 -18.50 -6.34 -19.02
N LEU A 338 -17.83 -5.72 -18.04
CA LEU A 338 -18.44 -4.65 -17.26
C LEU A 338 -18.80 -3.50 -18.20
N ASP A 339 -17.86 -3.06 -19.03
CA ASP A 339 -18.06 -1.93 -19.91
C ASP A 339 -19.25 -2.15 -20.85
N GLU A 340 -19.39 -3.33 -21.45
CA GLU A 340 -20.52 -3.71 -22.30
C GLU A 340 -21.88 -3.74 -21.56
N LYS A 341 -21.89 -4.09 -20.27
CA LYS A 341 -23.12 -4.15 -19.45
C LYS A 341 -23.57 -2.80 -18.91
N LEU A 342 -22.71 -1.79 -18.91
CA LEU A 342 -23.02 -0.48 -18.33
C LEU A 342 -23.90 0.37 -19.24
N THR A 343 -24.80 1.13 -18.62
CA THR A 343 -25.56 2.17 -19.32
C THR A 343 -24.61 3.31 -19.75
N PRO A 344 -24.94 4.09 -20.78
CA PRO A 344 -24.12 5.24 -21.20
C PRO A 344 -23.86 6.22 -20.05
N LEU A 345 -24.85 6.44 -19.19
CA LEU A 345 -24.72 7.26 -17.99
C LEU A 345 -23.82 6.61 -16.93
N GLY A 346 -23.93 5.30 -16.72
CA GLY A 346 -23.05 4.55 -15.83
C GLY A 346 -21.58 4.58 -16.27
N ARG A 347 -21.31 4.50 -17.58
CA ARG A 347 -19.98 4.62 -18.16
C ARG A 347 -19.38 6.01 -17.95
N GLN A 348 -20.16 7.07 -18.21
CA GLN A 348 -19.73 8.45 -17.94
C GLN A 348 -19.42 8.69 -16.45
N ILE A 349 -20.26 8.18 -15.54
CA ILE A 349 -20.00 8.29 -14.10
C ILE A 349 -18.75 7.49 -13.71
N LEU A 350 -18.53 6.30 -14.28
CA LEU A 350 -17.34 5.50 -14.05
C LEU A 350 -16.06 6.24 -14.48
N ASP A 351 -16.06 6.85 -15.66
CA ASP A 351 -14.91 7.61 -16.18
C ASP A 351 -14.63 8.84 -15.32
N LEU A 352 -15.67 9.57 -14.90
CA LEU A 352 -15.52 10.71 -13.99
C LEU A 352 -15.03 10.31 -12.60
N ARG A 353 -15.45 9.13 -12.10
CA ARG A 353 -14.94 8.55 -10.84
C ARG A 353 -13.50 8.08 -10.97
N LYS A 354 -13.09 7.54 -12.13
CA LYS A 354 -11.68 7.23 -12.44
C LYS A 354 -10.81 8.49 -12.42
N ALA A 355 -11.35 9.60 -12.92
CA ALA A 355 -10.73 10.92 -12.83
C ALA A 355 -10.77 11.55 -11.42
N ASP A 356 -11.15 10.78 -10.38
CA ASP A 356 -11.14 11.18 -8.96
C ASP A 356 -12.15 12.27 -8.59
N ASN A 357 -13.19 12.46 -9.40
CA ASN A 357 -14.26 13.38 -9.05
C ASN A 357 -15.13 12.80 -7.92
N SER A 358 -15.50 13.65 -6.96
CA SER A 358 -16.48 13.29 -5.93
C SER A 358 -17.88 13.14 -6.54
N ILE A 359 -18.78 12.43 -5.86
CA ILE A 359 -20.15 12.24 -6.35
C ILE A 359 -20.87 13.58 -6.47
N GLU A 360 -20.56 14.53 -5.61
CA GLU A 360 -21.08 15.90 -5.62
C GLU A 360 -20.58 16.69 -6.84
N ALA A 361 -19.27 16.59 -7.16
CA ALA A 361 -18.69 17.22 -8.33
C ALA A 361 -19.27 16.65 -9.63
N ILE A 362 -19.44 15.32 -9.68
CA ILE A 362 -20.08 14.64 -10.82
C ILE A 362 -21.54 15.07 -10.98
N ALA A 363 -22.27 15.20 -9.86
CA ALA A 363 -23.66 15.68 -9.88
C ALA A 363 -23.76 17.10 -10.45
N GLN A 364 -22.83 18.00 -10.08
CA GLN A 364 -22.76 19.34 -10.65
C GLN A 364 -22.42 19.33 -12.14
N GLN A 365 -21.42 18.54 -12.54
CA GLN A 365 -20.96 18.46 -13.93
C GLN A 365 -22.02 17.86 -14.88
N LEU A 366 -22.71 16.82 -14.44
CA LEU A 366 -23.77 16.15 -15.20
C LEU A 366 -25.14 16.82 -15.05
N LYS A 367 -25.26 17.88 -14.23
CA LYS A 367 -26.52 18.54 -13.88
C LYS A 367 -27.58 17.57 -13.34
N LEU A 368 -27.14 16.58 -12.58
CA LEU A 368 -27.99 15.56 -11.93
C LEU A 368 -28.07 15.81 -10.43
N LYS A 369 -29.11 15.25 -9.79
CA LYS A 369 -29.16 15.26 -8.32
C LYS A 369 -28.17 14.23 -7.78
N VAL A 370 -27.52 14.54 -6.65
CA VAL A 370 -26.52 13.67 -5.98
C VAL A 370 -27.04 12.23 -5.79
N HIS A 371 -28.31 12.05 -5.44
CA HIS A 371 -28.90 10.72 -5.26
C HIS A 371 -29.04 9.91 -6.56
N GLN A 372 -29.19 10.58 -7.71
CA GLN A 372 -29.27 9.92 -9.02
C GLN A 372 -27.89 9.41 -9.43
N VAL A 373 -26.86 10.24 -9.27
CA VAL A 373 -25.45 9.83 -9.51
C VAL A 373 -25.07 8.66 -8.60
N MET A 374 -25.41 8.74 -7.31
CA MET A 374 -25.16 7.65 -6.37
C MET A 374 -25.95 6.38 -6.72
N GLY A 375 -27.18 6.52 -7.23
CA GLY A 375 -27.99 5.39 -7.70
C GLY A 375 -27.34 4.66 -8.87
N GLU A 376 -26.86 5.39 -9.87
CA GLU A 376 -26.14 4.82 -11.02
C GLU A 376 -24.78 4.26 -10.62
N TRP A 377 -24.02 4.94 -9.75
CA TRP A 377 -22.76 4.42 -9.23
C TRP A 377 -22.94 3.11 -8.46
N THR A 378 -24.04 2.98 -7.71
CA THR A 378 -24.39 1.72 -7.03
C THR A 378 -24.61 0.59 -8.04
N LYS A 379 -25.26 0.86 -9.17
CA LYS A 379 -25.47 -0.15 -10.23
C LYS A 379 -24.15 -0.59 -10.84
N VAL A 380 -23.24 0.35 -11.12
CA VAL A 380 -21.89 0.06 -11.63
C VAL A 380 -21.13 -0.85 -10.67
N TYR A 381 -21.12 -0.51 -9.38
CA TYR A 381 -20.42 -1.30 -8.37
C TYR A 381 -21.01 -2.70 -8.19
N LEU A 382 -22.33 -2.84 -8.17
CA LEU A 382 -23.00 -4.14 -8.07
C LEU A 382 -22.75 -5.01 -9.31
N ALA A 383 -22.70 -4.41 -10.50
CA ALA A 383 -22.33 -5.12 -11.72
C ALA A 383 -20.89 -5.66 -11.61
N ALA A 384 -19.94 -4.83 -11.16
CA ALA A 384 -18.56 -5.27 -10.91
C ALA A 384 -18.49 -6.38 -9.83
N GLN A 385 -19.26 -6.26 -8.75
CA GLN A 385 -19.33 -7.30 -7.72
C GLN A 385 -19.86 -8.63 -8.26
N SER A 386 -20.89 -8.59 -9.11
CA SER A 386 -21.45 -9.80 -9.72
C SER A 386 -20.44 -10.54 -10.59
N LEU A 387 -19.64 -9.80 -11.37
CA LEU A 387 -18.59 -10.37 -12.22
C LEU A 387 -17.47 -11.03 -11.40
N ARG A 388 -17.12 -10.45 -10.23
CA ARG A 388 -16.15 -11.06 -9.31
C ARG A 388 -16.63 -12.35 -8.66
N THR A 389 -17.94 -12.52 -8.50
CA THR A 389 -18.53 -13.67 -7.79
C THR A 389 -18.97 -14.78 -8.76
N GLN A 390 -18.81 -14.57 -10.08
CA GLN A 390 -19.19 -15.52 -11.13
C GLN A 390 -18.07 -16.52 -11.49
N GLU A 391 -16.96 -16.54 -10.73
CA GLU A 391 -15.94 -17.60 -10.82
C GLU A 391 -16.23 -18.77 -9.89
#